data_AF-A0A914C6E9-F1
#
_entry.id   AF-A0A914C6E9-F1
#
_cell.length_a   1.000
_cell.length_b   1.000
_cell.length_c   1.000
_cell.angle_alpha   90.00
_cell.angle_beta   90.00
_cell.angle_gamma   90.00
#
_symmetry.space_group_name_H-M   'P 1'
#
loop_
_entity.id
_entity.type
_entity.pdbx_description
1 polymer ?
#
loop_
_entity_poly.entity_id
_entity_poly.type
_entity_poly.pdbx_seq_one_letter_code
_entity_poly.pdbx_strand_id
1 'polypeptide(L)'
;MILGYKKFLIICLDLSLYENLVKYNFAEYAALVPSTWLPFANISTHEAAWETKDYYPITRSKIFVANKLVQHGFTILFTDVDVAWLSPNILNYIDFVAPDKDFVYSIDNAWDVNTGFYMVRSNEGGKKIFKAIDERLKDDLDHDQYVINRVFNSTPELLNKF
;
A
#
# COMPACT_ATOMS: atom_id res chain seq x y z
N MET A 1 -2.70 -0.19 -18.21
CA MET A 1 -4.11 -0.47 -17.91
C MET A 1 -4.26 -1.98 -17.84
N ILE A 2 -4.62 -2.54 -16.67
CA ILE A 2 -4.89 -3.98 -16.55
C ILE A 2 -6.14 -4.24 -17.42
N LEU A 3 -5.97 -4.94 -18.53
CA LEU A 3 -7.03 -5.18 -19.52
C LEU A 3 -8.22 -5.86 -18.83
N GLY A 4 -9.40 -5.22 -18.86
CA GLY A 4 -10.66 -5.83 -18.41
C GLY A 4 -11.38 -5.13 -17.24
N TYR A 5 -10.70 -4.28 -16.47
CA TYR A 5 -11.35 -3.53 -15.38
C TYR A 5 -11.95 -2.21 -15.90
N LYS A 6 -13.29 -2.10 -15.86
CA LYS A 6 -14.04 -0.93 -16.31
C LYS A 6 -14.45 0.03 -15.19
N LYS A 7 -14.16 -0.33 -13.94
CA LYS A 7 -14.48 0.46 -12.74
C LYS A 7 -13.20 0.73 -11.99
N PHE A 8 -13.02 1.96 -11.55
CA PHE A 8 -11.89 2.37 -10.72
C PHE A 8 -12.40 3.30 -9.61
N LEU A 9 -11.62 3.41 -8.55
CA LEU A 9 -11.83 4.37 -7.47
C LEU A 9 -10.51 5.07 -7.19
N ILE A 10 -10.54 6.39 -7.12
CA ILE A 10 -9.43 7.25 -6.76
C ILE A 10 -9.64 7.66 -5.30
N ILE A 11 -8.76 7.18 -4.42
CA ILE A 11 -8.74 7.59 -3.01
C ILE A 11 -7.84 8.83 -2.91
N CYS A 12 -8.44 9.97 -2.61
CA CYS A 12 -7.77 11.25 -2.52
C CYS A 12 -7.23 11.46 -1.10
N LEU A 13 -5.94 11.80 -0.97
CA LEU A 13 -5.32 12.08 0.33
C LEU A 13 -5.64 13.49 0.85
N ASP A 14 -6.02 14.40 -0.05
CA ASP A 14 -6.38 15.77 0.28
C ASP A 14 -7.65 16.23 -0.47
N LEU A 15 -8.25 17.31 0.04
CA LEU A 15 -9.47 17.88 -0.51
C LEU A 15 -9.26 18.52 -1.88
N SER A 16 -8.07 19.08 -2.14
CA SER A 16 -7.77 19.78 -3.39
C SER A 16 -7.82 18.83 -4.59
N LEU A 17 -7.21 17.64 -4.46
CA LEU A 17 -7.29 16.60 -5.48
C LEU A 17 -8.74 16.14 -5.72
N TYR A 18 -9.50 15.92 -4.64
CA TYR A 18 -10.91 15.52 -4.74
C TYR A 18 -11.74 16.57 -5.47
N GLU A 19 -11.65 17.85 -5.08
CA GLU A 19 -12.37 18.95 -5.73
C GLU A 19 -11.97 19.11 -7.20
N ASN A 20 -10.70 18.90 -7.52
CA ASN A 20 -10.22 18.94 -8.89
C ASN A 20 -10.82 17.80 -9.73
N LEU A 21 -10.90 16.58 -9.19
CA LEU A 21 -11.56 15.45 -9.85
C LEU A 21 -13.06 15.70 -10.05
N VAL A 22 -13.74 16.25 -9.03
CA VAL A 22 -15.16 16.65 -9.15
C VAL A 22 -15.36 17.66 -10.27
N LYS A 23 -14.49 18.68 -10.36
CA LYS A 23 -14.54 19.70 -11.43
C LYS A 23 -14.43 19.11 -12.84
N TYR A 24 -13.71 17.99 -12.99
CA TYR A 24 -13.56 17.27 -14.24
C TYR A 24 -14.54 16.08 -14.41
N ASN A 25 -15.66 16.08 -13.67
CA ASN A 25 -16.71 15.05 -13.71
C ASN A 25 -16.29 13.64 -13.27
N PHE A 26 -15.29 13.53 -12.39
CA PHE A 26 -14.86 12.25 -11.80
C PHE A 26 -15.43 11.99 -10.39
N ALA A 27 -16.45 12.74 -9.96
CA ALA A 27 -17.02 12.63 -8.61
C ALA A 27 -17.46 11.20 -8.24
N GLU A 28 -18.03 10.45 -9.19
CA GLU A 28 -18.48 9.06 -8.97
C GLU A 28 -17.32 8.05 -8.83
N TYR A 29 -16.10 8.44 -9.22
CA TYR A 29 -14.90 7.62 -9.15
C TYR A 29 -13.91 8.11 -8.09
N ALA A 30 -14.26 9.11 -7.27
CA ALA A 30 -13.36 9.71 -6.30
C ALA A 30 -13.94 9.63 -4.89
N ALA A 31 -13.09 9.38 -3.91
CA ALA A 31 -13.43 9.45 -2.50
C ALA A 31 -12.30 10.09 -1.71
N LEU A 32 -12.62 11.01 -0.81
CA LEU A 32 -11.65 11.51 0.14
C LEU A 32 -11.34 10.43 1.17
N VAL A 33 -10.06 10.22 1.47
CA VAL A 33 -9.65 9.30 2.54
C VAL A 33 -10.24 9.78 3.88
N PRO A 34 -10.89 8.92 4.67
CA PRO A 34 -11.35 9.31 5.99
C PRO A 34 -10.18 9.74 6.87
N SER A 35 -10.32 10.85 7.61
CA SER A 35 -9.26 11.35 8.50
C SER A 35 -8.89 10.36 9.61
N THR A 36 -9.78 9.41 9.93
CA THR A 36 -9.53 8.33 10.90
C THR A 36 -8.63 7.21 10.36
N TRP A 37 -8.30 7.21 9.07
CA TRP A 37 -7.46 6.20 8.45
C TRP A 37 -5.98 6.53 8.49
N LEU A 38 -5.63 7.81 8.62
CA LEU A 38 -4.26 8.30 8.61
C LEU A 38 -3.91 8.86 10.00
N PRO A 39 -2.74 8.51 10.58
CA PRO A 39 -2.34 9.06 11.88
C PRO A 39 -1.73 10.46 11.79
N PHE A 40 -1.57 11.01 10.58
CA PHE A 40 -0.92 12.30 10.35
C PHE A 40 -1.96 13.38 10.09
N ALA A 41 -1.79 14.55 10.71
CA ALA A 41 -2.68 15.68 10.52
C ALA A 41 -2.46 16.41 9.17
N ASN A 42 -1.23 16.38 8.65
CA ASN A 42 -0.85 17.08 7.41
C ASN A 42 0.07 16.18 6.57
N ILE A 43 -0.27 16.04 5.29
CA ILE A 43 0.60 15.44 4.26
C ILE A 43 1.02 16.59 3.34
N SER A 44 2.31 16.66 2.99
CA SER A 44 2.80 17.69 2.08
C SER A 44 2.09 17.63 0.73
N THR A 45 1.69 18.79 0.21
CA THR A 45 1.12 18.96 -1.14
C THR A 45 2.19 19.12 -2.21
N HIS A 46 3.47 19.13 -1.82
CA HIS A 46 4.62 19.22 -2.69
C HIS A 46 5.41 17.92 -2.65
N GLU A 47 6.14 17.64 -3.73
CA GLU A 47 7.13 16.59 -3.76
C GLU A 47 8.11 16.76 -2.57
N ALA A 48 8.27 15.69 -1.81
CA ALA A 48 9.19 15.65 -0.68
C ALA A 48 10.46 14.91 -1.10
N ALA A 49 11.61 15.51 -0.83
CA ALA A 49 12.89 14.85 -1.06
C ALA A 49 13.02 13.60 -0.17
N TRP A 50 13.76 12.61 -0.65
CA TRP A 50 14.05 11.36 0.06
C TRP A 50 14.51 11.62 1.50
N GLU A 51 13.99 10.82 2.45
CA GLU A 51 14.31 10.88 3.88
C GLU A 51 14.09 12.25 4.57
N THR A 52 13.23 13.10 4.02
CA THR A 52 12.78 14.31 4.72
C THR A 52 11.59 14.01 5.63
N LYS A 53 11.34 14.89 6.60
CA LYS A 53 10.17 14.77 7.50
C LYS A 53 8.84 14.68 6.74
N ASP A 54 8.74 15.36 5.60
CA ASP A 54 7.54 15.39 4.77
C ASP A 54 7.42 14.16 3.84
N TYR A 55 8.51 13.42 3.66
CA TYR A 55 8.56 12.19 2.86
C TYR A 55 7.81 11.03 3.54
N TYR A 56 7.96 10.88 4.86
CA TYR A 56 7.39 9.73 5.58
C TYR A 56 5.85 9.71 5.58
N PRO A 57 5.13 10.82 5.81
CA PRO A 57 3.67 10.82 5.69
C PRO A 57 3.18 10.38 4.31
N ILE A 58 3.89 10.77 3.24
CA ILE A 58 3.55 10.39 1.86
C ILE A 58 3.73 8.89 1.66
N THR A 59 4.93 8.36 1.94
CA THR A 59 5.24 6.94 1.69
C THR A 59 4.47 5.98 2.59
N ARG A 60 4.10 6.40 3.79
CA ARG A 60 3.33 5.54 4.70
C ARG A 60 1.83 5.54 4.42
N SER A 61 1.30 6.59 3.79
CA SER A 61 -0.14 6.71 3.52
C SER A 61 -0.65 5.54 2.67
N LYS A 62 0.14 5.04 1.71
CA LYS A 62 -0.21 3.84 0.93
C LYS A 62 -0.45 2.62 1.82
N ILE A 63 0.38 2.41 2.85
CA ILE A 63 0.24 1.27 3.76
C ILE A 63 -0.98 1.42 4.66
N PHE A 64 -1.22 2.61 5.23
CA PHE A 64 -2.40 2.84 6.08
C PHE A 64 -3.71 2.64 5.32
N VAL A 65 -3.82 3.20 4.11
CA VAL A 65 -5.00 3.01 3.26
C VAL A 65 -5.17 1.55 2.89
N ALA A 66 -4.10 0.87 2.45
CA ALA A 66 -4.16 -0.53 2.09
C ALA A 66 -4.52 -1.42 3.29
N ASN A 67 -4.02 -1.14 4.50
CA ASN A 67 -4.41 -1.82 5.73
C ASN A 67 -5.91 -1.73 5.96
N LYS A 68 -6.51 -0.53 5.89
CA LYS A 68 -7.95 -0.38 6.06
C LYS A 68 -8.75 -1.20 5.05
N LEU A 69 -8.36 -1.18 3.78
CA LEU A 69 -9.02 -1.99 2.74
C LEU A 69 -8.90 -3.49 3.02
N VAL A 70 -7.72 -3.96 3.42
CA VAL A 70 -7.48 -5.35 3.82
C VAL A 70 -8.34 -5.75 5.00
N GLN A 71 -8.48 -4.90 6.02
CA GLN A 71 -9.37 -5.18 7.15
C GLN A 71 -10.85 -5.26 6.71
N HIS A 72 -11.25 -4.56 5.65
CA HIS A 72 -12.61 -4.54 5.09
C HIS A 72 -12.93 -5.67 4.09
N GLY A 73 -12.03 -6.62 3.85
CA GLY A 73 -12.32 -7.76 2.96
C GLY A 73 -11.65 -7.68 1.59
N PHE A 74 -10.89 -6.63 1.28
CA PHE A 74 -10.26 -6.46 -0.03
C PHE A 74 -8.85 -7.05 -0.07
N THR A 75 -8.61 -7.97 -0.99
CA THR A 75 -7.25 -8.35 -1.39
C THR A 75 -6.66 -7.21 -2.20
N ILE A 76 -5.45 -6.77 -1.86
CA ILE A 76 -4.80 -5.63 -2.48
C ILE A 76 -3.60 -6.09 -3.29
N LEU A 77 -3.51 -5.63 -4.53
CA LEU A 77 -2.29 -5.59 -5.31
C LEU A 77 -1.93 -4.11 -5.47
N PHE A 78 -0.83 -3.71 -4.83
CA PHE A 78 -0.37 -2.33 -4.81
C PHE A 78 0.82 -2.16 -5.74
N THR A 79 0.85 -1.02 -6.43
CA THR A 79 2.04 -0.54 -7.14
C THR A 79 2.22 0.95 -7.00
N ASP A 80 3.46 1.40 -6.90
CA ASP A 80 3.79 2.81 -7.11
C ASP A 80 3.48 3.21 -8.58
N VAL A 81 3.32 4.52 -8.80
CA VAL A 81 2.88 5.08 -10.09
C VAL A 81 3.93 4.97 -11.20
N ASP A 82 5.18 4.76 -10.82
CA ASP A 82 6.33 4.56 -11.70
C ASP A 82 6.56 3.09 -12.08
N VAL A 83 5.70 2.17 -11.61
CA VAL A 83 5.73 0.75 -11.98
C VAL A 83 4.87 0.50 -13.22
N ALA A 84 5.49 -0.05 -14.27
CA ALA A 84 4.82 -0.42 -15.51
C ALA A 84 4.48 -1.91 -15.58
N TRP A 85 3.25 -2.23 -15.99
CA TRP A 85 2.79 -3.59 -16.18
C TRP A 85 3.06 -4.04 -17.62
N LEU A 86 3.93 -5.03 -17.79
CA LEU A 86 4.26 -5.59 -19.11
C LEU A 86 3.35 -6.77 -19.50
N SER A 87 2.64 -7.35 -18.54
CA SER A 87 1.75 -8.50 -18.76
C SER A 87 0.41 -8.30 -18.05
N PRO A 88 -0.73 -8.61 -18.70
CA PRO A 88 -2.03 -8.59 -18.06
C PRO A 88 -2.24 -9.77 -17.10
N ASN A 89 -1.37 -10.77 -17.11
CA ASN A 89 -1.52 -12.03 -16.36
C ASN A 89 -0.78 -12.03 -15.01
N ILE A 90 -0.41 -10.87 -14.48
CA ILE A 90 0.38 -10.76 -13.26
C ILE A 90 -0.30 -11.36 -12.03
N LEU A 91 -1.62 -11.22 -11.89
CA LEU A 91 -2.38 -11.84 -10.80
C LEU A 91 -2.33 -13.37 -10.91
N ASN A 92 -2.58 -13.91 -12.11
CA ASN A 92 -2.48 -15.35 -12.36
C ASN A 92 -1.06 -15.87 -12.09
N TYR A 93 -0.04 -15.07 -12.43
CA TYR A 93 1.35 -15.41 -12.15
C TYR A 93 1.63 -15.46 -10.64
N ILE A 94 1.20 -14.45 -9.86
CA ILE A 94 1.35 -14.45 -8.40
C ILE A 94 0.63 -15.63 -7.77
N ASP A 95 -0.63 -15.89 -8.15
CA ASP A 95 -1.39 -17.04 -7.67
C ASP A 95 -0.72 -18.38 -8.03
N PHE A 96 0.01 -18.46 -9.15
CA PHE A 96 0.75 -19.65 -9.55
C PHE A 96 2.06 -19.84 -8.76
N VAL A 97 2.85 -18.79 -8.55
CA VAL A 97 4.17 -18.90 -7.88
C VAL A 97 4.09 -18.84 -6.36
N ALA A 98 3.03 -18.24 -5.82
CA ALA A 98 2.83 -18.01 -4.40
C ALA A 98 1.36 -18.24 -3.97
N PRO A 99 0.78 -19.42 -4.26
CA PRO A 99 -0.64 -19.70 -4.04
C PRO A 99 -1.05 -19.58 -2.57
N ASP A 100 -0.19 -20.05 -1.67
CA ASP A 100 -0.46 -20.12 -0.23
C ASP A 100 0.10 -18.92 0.55
N LYS A 101 0.63 -17.91 -0.16
CA LYS A 101 1.19 -16.73 0.46
C LYS A 101 0.13 -15.67 0.72
N ASP A 102 0.11 -15.19 1.96
CA ASP A 102 -0.79 -14.14 2.39
C ASP A 102 -0.24 -12.74 2.07
N PHE A 103 1.07 -12.65 1.91
CA PHE A 103 1.79 -11.44 1.55
C PHE A 103 2.92 -11.75 0.56
N VAL A 104 2.96 -11.01 -0.54
CA VAL A 104 3.99 -11.10 -1.59
C VAL A 104 4.54 -9.71 -1.83
N TYR A 105 5.85 -9.56 -1.97
CA TYR A 105 6.51 -8.27 -2.15
C TYR A 105 7.68 -8.37 -3.12
N SER A 106 8.04 -7.26 -3.76
CA SER A 106 9.29 -7.15 -4.50
C SER A 106 10.48 -6.96 -3.55
N ILE A 107 11.67 -7.32 -4.01
CA ILE A 107 12.92 -7.21 -3.26
C ILE A 107 13.86 -6.28 -4.05
N ASP A 108 14.55 -5.37 -3.37
CA ASP A 108 15.62 -4.54 -3.93
C ASP A 108 17.00 -5.17 -3.66
N ASN A 109 18.07 -4.52 -4.10
CA ASN A 109 19.44 -4.99 -3.92
C ASN A 109 19.73 -5.34 -2.44
N ALA A 110 20.16 -6.58 -2.20
CA ALA A 110 20.60 -7.12 -0.90
C ALA A 110 19.51 -7.52 0.13
N TRP A 111 18.34 -8.00 -0.34
CA TRP A 111 17.26 -8.61 0.48
C TRP A 111 16.31 -7.62 1.17
N ASP A 112 16.43 -6.34 0.88
CA ASP A 112 15.50 -5.34 1.38
C ASP A 112 14.16 -5.43 0.64
N VAL A 113 13.07 -5.39 1.39
CA VAL A 113 11.71 -5.27 0.84
C VAL A 113 11.64 -4.01 -0.01
N ASN A 114 11.00 -4.09 -1.18
CA ASN A 114 10.59 -2.93 -1.95
C ASN A 114 9.06 -2.79 -1.83
N THR A 115 8.59 -1.64 -1.35
CA THR A 115 7.16 -1.39 -1.11
C THR A 115 6.47 -0.71 -2.29
N GLY A 116 7.16 -0.58 -3.42
CA GLY A 116 6.61 -0.12 -4.69
C GLY A 116 5.85 -1.21 -5.44
N PHE A 117 5.94 -2.47 -5.01
CA PHE A 117 5.10 -3.56 -5.50
C PHE A 117 4.84 -4.58 -4.39
N TYR A 118 3.57 -4.83 -4.05
CA TYR A 118 3.21 -5.92 -3.15
C TYR A 118 1.78 -6.39 -3.37
N MET A 119 1.49 -7.61 -2.92
CA MET A 119 0.15 -8.17 -2.80
C MET A 119 -0.10 -8.62 -1.36
N VAL A 120 -1.31 -8.38 -0.87
CA VAL A 120 -1.77 -8.84 0.44
C VAL A 120 -3.19 -9.37 0.34
N ARG A 121 -3.40 -10.59 0.84
CA ARG A 121 -4.72 -11.23 0.87
C ARG A 121 -5.52 -10.75 2.07
N SER A 122 -6.85 -10.66 1.94
CA SER A 122 -7.75 -10.28 3.05
C SER A 122 -8.16 -11.46 3.95
N ASN A 123 -7.32 -12.48 4.04
CA ASN A 123 -7.50 -13.59 4.97
C ASN A 123 -6.85 -13.26 6.33
N GLU A 124 -6.88 -14.23 7.24
CA GLU A 124 -6.42 -14.02 8.62
C GLU A 124 -4.93 -13.66 8.70
N GLY A 125 -4.05 -14.34 7.96
CA GLY A 125 -2.61 -14.06 8.01
C GLY A 125 -2.27 -12.73 7.35
N GLY A 126 -2.86 -12.40 6.20
CA GLY A 126 -2.64 -11.09 5.57
C GLY A 126 -3.09 -9.92 6.45
N LYS A 127 -4.26 -10.05 7.10
CA LYS A 127 -4.74 -9.08 8.10
C LYS A 127 -3.79 -8.94 9.29
N LYS A 128 -3.21 -10.04 9.78
CA LYS A 128 -2.23 -10.03 10.88
C LYS A 128 -0.93 -9.33 10.48
N ILE A 129 -0.39 -9.64 9.30
CA ILE A 129 0.83 -9.03 8.78
C ILE A 129 0.66 -7.51 8.66
N PHE A 130 -0.40 -7.07 8.00
CA PHE A 130 -0.66 -5.64 7.81
C PHE A 130 -0.98 -4.90 9.10
N LYS A 131 -1.62 -5.56 10.07
CA LYS A 131 -1.79 -5.00 11.41
C LYS A 131 -0.45 -4.79 12.13
N ALA A 132 0.46 -5.77 12.07
CA ALA A 132 1.78 -5.64 12.69
C ALA A 132 2.60 -4.49 12.05
N ILE A 133 2.53 -4.35 10.72
CA ILE A 133 3.16 -3.23 10.00
C ILE A 133 2.53 -1.89 10.42
N ASP A 134 1.21 -1.79 10.45
CA ASP A 134 0.47 -0.58 10.87
C ASP A 134 0.82 -0.14 12.30
N GLU A 135 0.90 -1.10 13.23
CA GLU A 135 1.33 -0.86 14.60
C GLU A 135 2.76 -0.34 14.66
N ARG A 136 3.69 -1.00 13.93
CA ARG A 136 5.09 -0.56 13.92
C ARG A 136 5.26 0.83 13.29
N LEU A 137 4.52 1.14 12.23
CA LEU A 137 4.55 2.44 11.56
C LEU A 137 4.09 3.61 12.44
N LYS A 138 3.36 3.34 13.51
CA LYS A 138 2.95 4.39 14.48
C LYS A 138 4.07 4.76 15.45
N ASP A 139 4.94 3.79 15.77
CA ASP A 139 6.02 3.96 16.74
C ASP A 139 7.37 4.33 16.09
N ASP A 140 7.51 4.06 14.80
CA ASP A 140 8.76 4.19 14.07
C ASP A 140 8.74 5.44 13.17
N LEU A 141 9.75 6.31 13.24
CA LEU A 141 9.83 7.58 12.48
C LEU A 141 10.54 7.44 11.11
N ASP A 142 10.63 6.22 10.59
CA ASP A 142 11.30 5.89 9.32
C ASP A 142 10.35 5.64 8.13
N HIS A 143 10.85 5.54 6.91
CA HIS A 143 9.98 5.23 5.76
C HIS A 143 9.46 3.78 5.80
N ASP A 144 8.39 3.52 5.08
CA ASP A 144 7.62 2.27 5.10
C ASP A 144 8.46 1.02 4.81
N GLN A 145 9.35 1.07 3.82
CA GLN A 145 10.24 -0.05 3.49
C GLN A 145 11.14 -0.49 4.65
N TYR A 146 11.80 0.43 5.35
CA TYR A 146 12.63 0.07 6.51
C TYR A 146 11.81 -0.46 7.68
N VAL A 147 10.61 0.08 7.88
CA VAL A 147 9.70 -0.42 8.91
C VAL A 147 9.24 -1.85 8.60
N ILE A 148 8.88 -2.14 7.36
CA ILE A 148 8.45 -3.48 6.95
C ILE A 148 9.59 -4.49 7.08
N ASN A 149 10.81 -4.14 6.64
CA ASN A 149 12.01 -4.95 6.87
C ASN A 149 12.20 -5.29 8.36
N ARG A 150 12.03 -4.32 9.25
CA ARG A 150 12.14 -4.55 10.71
C ARG A 150 11.07 -5.51 11.21
N VAL A 151 9.82 -5.39 10.75
CA VAL A 151 8.75 -6.33 11.11
C VAL A 151 9.13 -7.75 10.68
N PHE A 152 9.56 -7.92 9.44
CA PHE A 152 9.92 -9.23 8.87
C PHE A 152 11.12 -9.86 9.58
N ASN A 153 12.13 -9.07 9.93
CA ASN A 153 13.29 -9.55 10.68
C ASN A 153 12.94 -9.89 12.14
N SER A 154 12.01 -9.15 12.76
CA SER A 154 11.61 -9.37 14.15
C SER A 154 10.56 -10.47 14.33
N THR A 155 9.87 -10.85 13.26
CA THR A 155 8.78 -11.84 13.32
C THR A 155 8.79 -12.75 12.08
N PRO A 156 9.86 -13.54 11.83
CA PRO A 156 10.01 -14.35 10.62
C PRO A 156 8.90 -15.40 10.45
N GLU A 157 8.26 -15.81 11.54
CA GLU A 157 7.12 -16.73 11.53
C GLU A 157 5.89 -16.15 10.83
N LEU A 158 5.74 -14.82 10.76
CA LEU A 158 4.65 -14.19 10.00
C LEU A 158 4.78 -14.44 8.49
N LEU A 159 6.01 -14.64 7.99
CA LEU A 159 6.29 -14.91 6.57
C LEU A 159 6.32 -16.42 6.26
N ASN A 160 6.67 -17.24 7.24
CA ASN A 160 6.89 -18.68 7.06
C ASN A 160 5.67 -19.56 7.39
N LYS A 161 4.68 -19.06 8.14
CA LYS A 161 3.44 -19.81 8.43
C LYS A 161 2.31 -19.59 7.43
N PHE A 162 2.46 -18.63 6.53
CA PHE A 162 1.46 -18.21 5.55
C PHE A 162 2.16 -17.95 4.22
#